data_AF-A0A8H5CT53-F1
#
_entry.id   AF-A0A8H5CT53-F1
#
_cell.length_a   1.000
_cell.length_b   1.000
_cell.length_c   1.000
_cell.angle_alpha   90.00
_cell.angle_beta   90.00
_cell.angle_gamma   90.00
#
_symmetry.space_group_name_H-M   'P 1'
#
loop_
_entity.id
_entity.type
_entity.pdbx_description
1 polymer ?
#
loop_
_entity_poly.entity_id
_entity_poly.type
_entity_poly.pdbx_seq_one_letter_code
_entity_poly.pdbx_strand_id
1 'polypeptide(L)'
;MISNLSKLVTLVIVVAVTTSTGSTGTASAFDLGLRGFLGLKRQGQPATCDFVLAQSKAGTTTGDLDLIAEFSSAIGRQLALETRKQVFNQGRTFVENQDGTFNVHNVIAVDGLTAQETASILDAWVGQTKDGEEVDWTFQSAKCEA
;
A
#
# COMPACT_ATOMS: atom_id res chain seq x y z
N MET A 1 -43.35 13.52 -34.14
CA MET A 1 -43.18 13.68 -32.67
C MET A 1 -42.31 12.52 -32.23
N ILE A 2 -41.06 12.63 -31.77
CA ILE A 2 -40.30 13.68 -31.10
C ILE A 2 -38.83 13.50 -31.55
N SER A 3 -38.18 14.59 -31.98
CA SER A 3 -36.72 14.70 -31.97
C SER A 3 -36.23 14.76 -30.54
N ASN A 4 -35.18 14.04 -30.17
CA ASN A 4 -34.11 14.69 -29.42
C ASN A 4 -32.78 13.94 -29.49
N LEU A 5 -31.77 14.71 -29.88
CA LEU A 5 -30.36 14.41 -29.79
C LEU A 5 -29.96 14.19 -28.33
N SER A 6 -29.06 13.24 -28.10
CA SER A 6 -28.10 13.32 -27.00
C SER A 6 -26.78 12.72 -27.48
N LYS A 7 -26.07 13.53 -28.28
CA LYS A 7 -24.61 13.49 -28.36
C LYS A 7 -24.05 14.20 -27.12
N LEU A 8 -22.77 13.94 -26.82
CA LEU A 8 -21.85 14.58 -25.86
C LEU A 8 -21.57 13.74 -24.59
N VAL A 9 -20.34 13.50 -24.14
CA VAL A 9 -18.98 13.82 -24.60
C VAL A 9 -18.06 12.76 -23.99
N THR A 10 -17.19 12.14 -24.80
CA THR A 10 -16.01 11.43 -24.30
C THR A 10 -15.02 12.45 -23.76
N LEU A 11 -14.83 12.49 -22.45
CA LEU A 11 -13.85 13.37 -21.81
C LEU A 11 -12.45 12.75 -21.98
N VAL A 12 -11.68 13.26 -22.94
CA VAL A 12 -10.26 12.95 -23.08
C VAL A 12 -9.48 13.93 -22.20
N ILE A 13 -9.01 13.47 -21.04
CA ILE A 13 -8.09 14.24 -20.22
C ILE A 13 -6.69 14.08 -20.83
N VAL A 14 -6.24 15.10 -21.56
CA VAL A 14 -4.84 15.22 -21.97
C VAL A 14 -4.05 15.79 -20.79
N VAL A 15 -3.35 14.93 -20.06
CA VAL A 15 -2.35 15.39 -19.08
C VAL A 15 -1.09 15.72 -19.85
N ALA A 16 -0.84 17.01 -20.06
CA ALA A 16 0.44 17.49 -20.54
C ALA A 16 1.45 17.38 -19.39
N VAL A 17 2.33 16.39 -19.47
CA VAL A 17 3.53 16.32 -18.63
C VAL A 17 4.56 17.29 -19.21
N THR A 18 4.71 18.46 -18.60
CA THR A 18 5.88 19.31 -18.80
C THR A 18 6.95 18.90 -17.79
N THR A 19 8.02 18.28 -18.27
CA THR A 19 9.23 18.06 -17.45
C THR A 19 9.91 19.40 -17.23
N SER A 20 9.94 19.90 -15.99
CA SER A 20 10.76 21.06 -15.63
C SER A 20 12.08 20.62 -15.01
N THR A 21 13.14 20.81 -15.79
CA THR A 21 14.52 20.91 -15.30
C THR A 21 14.70 22.27 -14.62
N GLY A 22 15.22 22.29 -13.38
CA GLY A 22 15.88 23.47 -12.81
C GLY A 22 15.11 24.29 -11.75
N SER A 23 15.48 24.05 -10.48
CA SER A 23 16.07 25.01 -9.53
C SER A 23 15.49 26.44 -9.36
N THR A 24 15.28 26.76 -8.07
CA THR A 24 15.33 28.08 -7.38
C THR A 24 14.29 29.16 -7.70
N GLY A 25 13.43 29.46 -6.72
CA GLY A 25 12.76 30.77 -6.61
C GLY A 25 11.35 30.74 -6.01
N THR A 26 11.25 31.19 -4.75
CA THR A 26 10.15 31.98 -4.14
C THR A 26 8.68 31.71 -4.52
N ALA A 27 7.91 31.39 -3.47
CA ALA A 27 6.47 31.16 -3.45
C ALA A 27 5.63 32.22 -4.18
N SER A 28 4.61 31.75 -4.92
CA SER A 28 3.42 32.52 -5.26
C SER A 28 2.21 31.63 -5.00
N ALA A 29 1.50 31.94 -3.92
CA ALA A 29 0.23 31.31 -3.58
C ALA A 29 -0.85 31.79 -4.57
N PHE A 30 -1.42 30.86 -5.34
CA PHE A 30 -2.75 31.04 -5.91
C PHE A 30 -3.74 30.25 -5.05
N ASP A 31 -4.31 30.96 -4.09
CA ASP A 31 -5.44 30.53 -3.28
C ASP A 31 -6.72 30.80 -4.08
N LEU A 32 -7.26 29.74 -4.70
CA LEU A 32 -8.62 29.68 -5.22
C LEU A 32 -9.30 28.51 -4.52
N GLY A 33 -9.97 28.83 -3.41
CA GLY A 33 -10.62 27.89 -2.52
C GLY A 33 -11.61 26.96 -3.23
N LEU A 34 -11.27 25.67 -3.24
CA LEU A 34 -12.24 24.60 -3.08
C LEU A 34 -11.92 23.91 -1.75
N ARG A 35 -12.80 24.13 -0.77
CA ARG A 35 -12.77 23.54 0.58
C ARG A 35 -13.00 22.01 0.56
N GLY A 36 -12.12 21.28 -0.10
CA GLY A 36 -12.15 19.82 -0.24
C GLY A 36 -10.81 19.11 -0.05
N PHE A 37 -9.70 19.84 0.12
CA PHE A 37 -8.36 19.25 0.26
C PHE A 37 -7.73 19.39 1.66
N LEU A 38 -8.48 19.86 2.65
CA LEU A 38 -8.04 19.96 4.05
C LEU A 38 -8.13 18.63 4.84
N GLY A 39 -8.23 17.49 4.14
CA GLY A 39 -8.32 16.15 4.75
C GLY A 39 -7.24 15.15 4.35
N LEU A 40 -6.44 15.41 3.29
CA LEU A 40 -5.51 14.41 2.73
C LEU A 40 -4.06 14.51 3.24
N LYS A 41 -3.76 15.43 4.16
CA LYS A 41 -2.38 15.70 4.64
C LYS A 41 -1.85 14.76 5.73
N ARG A 42 -2.47 13.58 5.96
CA ARG A 42 -2.12 12.71 7.11
C ARG A 42 -1.81 11.26 6.79
N GLN A 43 -1.76 10.87 5.52
CA GLN A 43 -1.35 9.52 5.15
C GLN A 43 -0.10 9.66 4.28
N GLY A 44 1.01 9.05 4.71
CA GLY A 44 2.21 8.95 3.88
C GLY A 44 1.85 8.38 2.50
N GLN A 45 2.65 8.68 1.48
CA GLN A 45 2.44 8.05 0.17
C GLN A 45 2.58 6.53 0.35
N PRO A 46 1.60 5.72 -0.09
CA PRO A 46 1.65 4.29 0.13
C PRO A 46 2.67 3.62 -0.78
N ALA A 47 3.41 2.66 -0.23
CA ALA A 47 4.11 1.67 -1.02
C ALA A 47 3.12 0.57 -1.45
N THR A 48 3.31 0.06 -2.66
CA THR A 48 2.61 -1.12 -3.17
C THR A 48 3.58 -2.28 -3.20
N CYS A 49 3.25 -3.38 -2.53
CA CYS A 49 4.15 -4.51 -2.39
C CYS A 49 3.49 -5.82 -2.79
N ASP A 50 4.22 -6.65 -3.54
CA ASP A 50 3.89 -8.04 -3.77
C ASP A 50 4.83 -8.93 -2.95
N PHE A 51 4.24 -9.78 -2.11
CA PHE A 51 4.95 -10.71 -1.25
C PHE A 51 4.67 -12.16 -1.63
N VAL A 52 5.66 -13.02 -1.39
CA VAL A 52 5.47 -14.46 -1.26
C VAL A 52 5.78 -14.82 0.18
N LEU A 53 4.83 -15.42 0.89
CA LEU A 53 4.92 -15.71 2.30
C LEU A 53 4.80 -17.20 2.59
N ALA A 54 5.52 -17.68 3.59
CA ALA A 54 5.30 -18.99 4.19
C ALA A 54 4.93 -18.83 5.67
N GLN A 55 4.10 -19.73 6.19
CA GLN A 55 3.77 -19.77 7.60
C GLN A 55 4.83 -20.57 8.36
N SER A 56 5.36 -20.00 9.45
CA SER A 56 6.38 -20.68 10.25
C SER A 56 5.80 -21.66 11.27
N LYS A 57 4.50 -21.56 11.57
CA LYS A 57 3.82 -22.42 12.54
C LYS A 57 2.84 -23.37 11.84
N ALA A 58 3.34 -24.54 11.47
CA ALA A 58 2.51 -25.64 11.03
C ALA A 58 1.67 -26.16 12.21
N GLY A 59 0.34 -26.11 12.10
CA GLY A 59 -0.55 -26.75 13.07
C GLY A 59 -1.88 -26.04 13.33
N THR A 60 -2.03 -24.78 12.95
CA THR A 60 -3.34 -24.15 12.88
C THR A 60 -3.94 -24.51 11.53
N THR A 61 -4.95 -25.38 11.53
CA THR A 61 -5.70 -25.71 10.33
C THR A 61 -6.24 -24.41 9.74
N THR A 62 -5.78 -24.08 8.53
CA THR A 62 -6.16 -22.92 7.70
C THR A 62 -7.67 -22.66 7.66
N GLY A 63 -8.47 -23.70 7.92
CA GLY A 63 -9.94 -23.65 7.90
C GLY A 63 -10.60 -22.83 9.01
N ASP A 64 -9.92 -22.53 10.13
CA ASP A 64 -10.52 -21.77 11.25
C ASP A 64 -9.90 -20.38 11.46
N LEU A 65 -8.76 -20.08 10.82
CA LEU A 65 -8.09 -18.78 10.94
C LEU A 65 -8.46 -17.85 9.79
N ASP A 66 -8.85 -16.62 10.11
CA ASP A 66 -8.87 -15.54 9.11
C ASP A 66 -7.43 -15.08 8.85
N LEU A 67 -6.71 -15.83 8.03
CA LEU A 67 -5.33 -15.53 7.62
C LEU A 67 -5.19 -14.16 6.98
N ILE A 68 -6.27 -13.65 6.37
CA ILE A 68 -6.28 -12.32 5.80
C ILE A 68 -6.20 -11.31 6.93
N ALA A 69 -7.08 -11.39 7.93
CA ALA A 69 -7.06 -10.52 9.11
C ALA A 69 -5.73 -10.62 9.88
N GLU A 70 -5.27 -11.85 10.13
CA GLU A 70 -4.02 -12.14 10.82
C GLU A 70 -2.83 -11.48 10.08
N PHE A 71 -2.72 -11.73 8.77
CA PHE A 71 -2.12 -10.89 7.72
C PHE A 71 -1.83 -9.45 8.13
N SER A 72 -2.92 -8.70 8.19
CA SER A 72 -2.87 -7.26 8.35
C SER A 72 -2.51 -6.80 9.73
N SER A 73 -2.91 -7.55 10.75
CA SER A 73 -2.48 -7.29 12.11
C SER A 73 -0.98 -7.47 12.24
N ALA A 74 -0.43 -8.56 11.70
CA ALA A 74 1.00 -8.86 11.72
C ALA A 74 1.82 -7.78 11.01
N ILE A 75 1.58 -7.51 9.72
CA ILE A 75 2.36 -6.52 8.95
C ILE A 75 2.24 -5.11 9.54
N GLY A 76 1.04 -4.71 9.98
CA GLY A 76 0.79 -3.41 10.58
C GLY A 76 1.56 -3.23 11.89
N ARG A 77 1.47 -4.22 12.78
CA ARG A 77 2.18 -4.21 14.08
C ARG A 77 3.70 -4.22 13.89
N GLN A 78 4.21 -5.11 13.04
CA GLN A 78 5.65 -5.29 12.86
C GLN A 78 6.29 -4.04 12.25
N LEU A 79 5.63 -3.44 11.26
CA LEU A 79 6.09 -2.19 10.67
C LEU A 79 6.02 -1.03 11.68
N ALA A 80 4.99 -0.98 12.52
CA ALA A 80 4.89 0.02 13.59
C ALA A 80 5.98 -0.15 14.67
N LEU A 81 6.38 -1.38 14.99
CA LEU A 81 7.47 -1.66 15.94
C LEU A 81 8.83 -1.22 15.40
N GLU A 82 9.12 -1.51 14.13
CA GLU A 82 10.38 -1.17 13.49
C GLU A 82 10.53 0.34 13.27
N THR A 83 9.44 0.99 12.87
CA THR A 83 9.45 2.42 12.51
C THR A 83 9.09 3.35 13.67
N ARG A 84 8.46 2.82 14.73
CA ARG A 84 7.86 3.58 15.84
C ARG A 84 6.85 4.63 15.36
N LYS A 85 6.18 4.37 14.24
CA LYS A 85 5.23 5.27 13.56
C LYS A 85 3.87 4.60 13.37
N GLN A 86 2.86 5.41 13.10
CA GLN A 86 1.53 4.92 12.76
C GLN A 86 1.55 4.29 11.35
N VAL A 87 0.92 3.11 11.22
CA VAL A 87 0.83 2.38 9.96
C VAL A 87 -0.60 2.40 9.45
N PHE A 88 -0.76 2.64 8.15
CA PHE A 88 -2.02 2.60 7.43
C PHE A 88 -1.97 1.50 6.38
N ASN A 89 -2.58 0.36 6.67
CA ASN A 89 -2.77 -0.69 5.68
C ASN A 89 -4.05 -0.39 4.89
N GLN A 90 -3.91 -0.09 3.60
CA GLN A 90 -4.96 0.44 2.74
C GLN A 90 -5.69 -0.65 1.94
N GLY A 91 -5.18 -1.88 1.95
CA GLY A 91 -5.83 -3.00 1.28
C GLY A 91 -4.85 -4.09 0.87
N ARG A 92 -5.39 -5.30 0.71
CA ARG A 92 -4.61 -6.46 0.29
C ARG A 92 -5.43 -7.46 -0.52
N THR A 93 -4.76 -8.17 -1.42
CA THR A 93 -5.24 -9.47 -1.92
C THR A 93 -4.37 -10.56 -1.30
N PHE A 94 -4.97 -11.71 -1.04
CA PHE A 94 -4.30 -12.80 -0.34
C PHE A 94 -4.73 -14.11 -1.00
N VAL A 95 -3.79 -14.80 -1.63
CA VAL A 95 -4.04 -16.00 -2.44
C VAL A 95 -3.12 -17.11 -1.99
N GLU A 96 -3.69 -18.22 -1.56
CA GLU A 96 -2.94 -19.44 -1.22
C GLU A 96 -2.49 -20.16 -2.47
N ASN A 97 -1.22 -20.56 -2.49
CA ASN A 97 -0.59 -21.35 -3.53
C ASN A 97 -0.69 -22.85 -3.21
N GLN A 98 -0.52 -23.71 -4.21
CA GLN A 98 -0.60 -25.17 -4.03
C GLN A 98 0.51 -25.75 -3.12
N ASP A 99 1.62 -25.04 -2.95
CA ASP A 99 2.75 -25.43 -2.13
C ASP A 99 2.63 -24.96 -0.66
N GLY A 100 1.50 -24.36 -0.29
CA GLY A 100 1.26 -23.83 1.06
C GLY A 100 1.89 -22.47 1.33
N THR A 101 2.43 -21.80 0.30
CA THR A 101 2.81 -20.38 0.38
C THR A 101 1.64 -19.47 0.01
N PHE A 102 1.81 -18.17 0.22
CA PHE A 102 0.78 -17.16 -0.04
C PHE A 102 1.33 -16.02 -0.88
N ASN A 103 0.65 -15.69 -1.97
CA ASN A 103 0.89 -14.48 -2.74
C ASN A 103 0.03 -13.36 -2.16
N VAL A 104 0.67 -12.26 -1.77
CA VAL A 104 -0.01 -11.15 -1.12
C VAL A 104 0.34 -9.84 -1.82
N HIS A 105 -0.65 -9.21 -2.43
CA HIS A 105 -0.54 -7.83 -2.86
C HIS A 105 -0.99 -6.93 -1.70
N ASN A 106 -0.23 -5.92 -1.33
CA ASN A 106 -0.55 -5.06 -0.19
C ASN A 106 -0.19 -3.60 -0.48
N VAL A 107 -1.10 -2.68 -0.14
CA VAL A 107 -0.89 -1.23 -0.24
C VAL A 107 -0.79 -0.67 1.17
N ILE A 108 0.37 -0.09 1.52
CA ILE A 108 0.69 0.27 2.91
C ILE A 108 1.45 1.57 2.99
N ALA A 109 1.06 2.42 3.93
CA ALA A 109 1.72 3.68 4.23
C ALA A 109 2.14 3.76 5.70
N VAL A 110 3.19 4.51 5.98
CA VAL A 110 3.65 4.82 7.34
C VAL A 110 3.69 6.32 7.53
N ASP A 111 3.16 6.80 8.65
CA ASP A 111 3.11 8.24 8.92
C ASP A 111 4.51 8.86 8.98
N GLY A 112 4.70 9.92 8.19
CA GLY A 112 5.97 10.61 8.06
C GLY A 112 7.10 9.76 7.47
N LEU A 113 6.79 8.73 6.67
CA LEU A 113 7.72 8.13 5.70
C LEU A 113 7.20 8.35 4.28
N THR A 114 8.13 8.41 3.34
CA THR A 114 7.83 8.31 1.91
C THR A 114 7.48 6.88 1.53
N ALA A 115 6.84 6.70 0.37
CA ALA A 115 6.57 5.38 -0.18
C ALA A 115 7.86 4.60 -0.42
N GLN A 116 8.92 5.27 -0.88
CA GLN A 116 10.23 4.64 -1.14
C GLN A 116 10.93 4.16 0.15
N GLU A 117 10.86 4.93 1.24
CA GLU A 117 11.37 4.49 2.54
C GLU A 117 10.57 3.28 3.07
N THR A 118 9.25 3.31 2.94
CA THR A 118 8.38 2.20 3.35
C THR A 118 8.67 0.94 2.54
N ALA A 119 8.80 1.07 1.21
CA ALA A 119 9.18 0.00 0.30
C ALA A 119 10.54 -0.61 0.68
N SER A 120 11.54 0.24 0.95
CA SER A 120 12.89 -0.22 1.32
C SER A 120 12.92 -1.04 2.62
N ILE A 121 12.09 -0.66 3.60
CA ILE A 121 11.96 -1.43 4.86
C ILE A 121 11.35 -2.81 4.58
N LEU A 122 10.26 -2.86 3.80
CA LEU A 122 9.55 -4.10 3.50
C LEU A 122 10.36 -5.03 2.58
N ASP A 123 11.13 -4.49 1.65
CA ASP A 123 12.07 -5.29 0.83
C ASP A 123 13.18 -5.91 1.70
N ALA A 124 13.61 -5.23 2.77
CA ALA A 124 14.62 -5.77 3.69
C ALA A 124 14.09 -6.94 4.54
N TRP A 125 12.78 -7.18 4.57
CA TRP A 125 12.18 -8.29 5.33
C TRP A 125 12.34 -9.65 4.65
N VAL A 126 12.79 -9.70 3.39
CA VAL A 126 13.06 -10.96 2.69
C VAL A 126 14.01 -11.85 3.49
N GLY A 127 13.61 -13.11 3.69
CA GLY A 127 14.31 -14.10 4.50
C GLY A 127 14.04 -14.00 6.01
N GLN A 128 13.28 -13.00 6.46
CA GLN A 128 12.91 -12.84 7.87
C GLN A 128 11.55 -13.46 8.17
N THR A 129 11.41 -13.98 9.39
CA THR A 129 10.11 -14.31 9.98
C THR A 129 9.66 -13.15 10.86
N LYS A 130 8.41 -12.72 10.69
CA LYS A 130 7.77 -11.68 11.48
C LYS A 130 6.63 -12.27 12.29
N ASP A 131 6.60 -11.96 13.57
CA ASP A 131 5.63 -12.56 14.49
C ASP A 131 4.21 -12.10 14.19
N GLY A 132 3.31 -13.05 14.03
CA GLY A 132 1.87 -12.81 13.98
C GLY A 132 1.21 -12.99 15.35
N GLU A 133 -0.12 -12.90 15.39
CA GLU A 133 -0.89 -13.21 16.60
C GLU A 133 -1.07 -14.72 16.76
N GLU A 134 -1.30 -15.41 15.64
CA GLU A 134 -1.60 -16.84 15.63
C GLU A 134 -0.58 -17.65 14.80
N VAL A 135 -0.03 -17.03 13.76
CA VAL A 135 0.97 -17.63 12.86
C VAL A 135 2.07 -16.62 12.54
N ASP A 136 3.32 -17.06 12.49
CA ASP A 136 4.41 -16.17 12.07
C ASP A 136 4.63 -16.24 10.56
N TRP A 137 4.94 -15.11 9.94
CA TRP A 137 5.10 -14.98 8.49
C TRP A 137 6.55 -14.88 8.09
N THR A 138 7.03 -15.87 7.35
CA THR A 138 8.32 -15.80 6.67
C THR A 138 8.15 -15.14 5.31
N PHE A 139 8.84 -14.02 5.09
CA PHE A 139 8.87 -13.34 3.80
C PHE A 139 9.85 -14.04 2.87
N GLN A 140 9.35 -14.85 1.92
CA GLN A 140 10.22 -15.53 0.95
C GLN A 140 10.67 -14.59 -0.17
N SER A 141 9.80 -13.67 -0.58
CA SER A 141 10.16 -12.57 -1.46
C SER A 141 9.29 -11.35 -1.18
N ALA A 142 9.83 -10.18 -1.49
CA ALA A 142 9.13 -8.90 -1.51
C ALA A 142 9.54 -8.14 -2.77
N LYS A 143 8.56 -7.50 -3.40
CA LYS A 143 8.76 -6.54 -4.48
C LYS A 143 7.90 -5.33 -4.18
N CYS A 144 8.52 -4.25 -3.72
CA CYS A 144 7.83 -3.03 -3.39
C CYS A 144 8.11 -1.89 -4.37
N GLU A 145 7.07 -1.12 -4.68
CA GLU A 145 7.10 0.07 -5.53
C GLU A 145 6.54 1.27 -4.76
N ALA A 146 7.04 2.46 -5.09
CA ALA A 146 6.70 3.74 -4.44
C ALA A 146 5.60 4.52 -5.18
#